data_AF-A0A327RW46-F1
#
_entry.id   AF-A0A327RW46-F1
#
_cell.length_a   1.000
_cell.length_b   1.000
_cell.length_c   1.000
_cell.angle_alpha   90.00
_cell.angle_beta   90.00
_cell.angle_gamma   90.00
#
_symmetry.space_group_name_H-M   'P 1'
#
loop_
_entity.id
_entity.type
_entity.pdbx_description
1 polymer ?
#
loop_
_entity_poly.entity_id
_entity_poly.type
_entity_poly.pdbx_seq_one_letter_code
_entity_poly.pdbx_strand_id
1 'polypeptide(L)'
;MNYNEVFVVNKVFFKELKEHEKKDKNKFELDNYDYYKPKLVDDFYLKQFISNLLFDIDILNVREFLEFHYDNCKDPDNFLNVIEFKVLTISKDIIANAQELFGHQGYYGQIKLEDDFVETEGKIKCYKYDIPFFYHSAGVRKNKAELLKRIDILNSFLEKLLDVNKEIKDAPLKWLAGSAQLGFIISKLIENGYIEPPTTQSKRGDQKGKLKTNHSQLARDVLTAFKIPGQGSEHTLKAYLNTESIKNIEIGKSFHANGFLLPNHKDLD
;
A
#
# COMPACT_ATOMS: atom_id res chain seq x y z
N MET A 1 1.89 -6.57 -17.80
CA MET A 1 1.72 -6.02 -16.43
C MET A 1 2.07 -4.55 -16.48
N ASN A 2 1.27 -3.69 -15.87
CA ASN A 2 1.43 -2.25 -15.98
C ASN A 2 2.27 -1.72 -14.81
N TYR A 3 3.60 -1.68 -14.94
CA TYR A 3 4.48 -1.33 -13.81
C TYR A 3 4.42 0.15 -13.39
N ASN A 4 3.85 1.03 -14.21
CA ASN A 4 3.56 2.42 -13.84
C ASN A 4 2.43 2.54 -12.79
N GLU A 5 1.69 1.46 -12.51
CA GLU A 5 0.69 1.40 -11.44
C GLU A 5 1.23 0.74 -10.18
N VAL A 6 2.32 0.00 -10.33
CA VAL A 6 3.05 -0.65 -9.24
C VAL A 6 3.99 0.34 -8.57
N PHE A 7 4.73 1.13 -9.36
CA PHE A 7 5.72 2.08 -8.86
C PHE A 7 5.23 3.52 -9.01
N VAL A 8 5.71 4.40 -8.13
CA VAL A 8 5.45 5.83 -8.17
C VAL A 8 6.28 6.46 -9.28
N VAL A 9 5.61 6.82 -10.37
CA VAL A 9 6.18 7.52 -11.52
C VAL A 9 5.78 8.99 -11.44
N ASN A 10 6.72 9.89 -11.71
CA ASN A 10 6.45 11.33 -11.71
C ASN A 10 5.30 11.66 -12.69
N LYS A 11 4.43 12.61 -12.33
CA LYS A 11 3.28 12.98 -13.18
C LYS A 11 3.68 13.78 -14.42
N VAL A 12 4.81 14.48 -14.37
CA VAL A 12 5.36 15.33 -15.42
C VAL A 12 6.33 14.51 -16.28
N PHE A 13 6.28 14.67 -17.60
CA PHE A 13 7.19 13.95 -18.49
C PHE A 13 8.64 14.40 -18.29
N PHE A 14 9.57 13.44 -18.40
CA PHE A 14 10.99 13.70 -18.15
C PHE A 14 11.58 14.82 -19.02
N LYS A 15 11.14 14.94 -20.27
CA LYS A 15 11.55 16.03 -21.18
C LYS A 15 11.18 17.42 -20.65
N GLU A 16 10.02 17.56 -20.01
CA GLU A 16 9.54 18.84 -19.46
C GLU A 16 10.30 19.19 -18.16
N LEU A 17 10.69 18.17 -17.38
CA LEU A 17 11.51 18.31 -16.18
C LEU A 17 12.96 18.72 -16.47
N LYS A 18 13.43 18.56 -17.71
CA LYS A 18 14.74 19.05 -18.13
C LYS A 18 14.74 20.54 -18.45
N GLU A 19 13.60 21.04 -18.93
CA GLU A 19 13.42 22.42 -19.38
C GLU A 19 13.13 23.37 -18.21
N HIS A 20 12.45 22.87 -17.17
CA HIS A 20 12.16 23.61 -15.95
C HIS A 20 13.03 23.10 -14.79
N GLU A 21 13.80 23.97 -14.14
CA GLU A 21 14.65 23.61 -12.98
C GLU A 21 13.92 22.66 -12.02
N LYS A 22 14.58 21.55 -11.63
CA LYS A 22 14.11 20.38 -10.87
C LYS A 22 13.48 20.64 -9.48
N LYS A 23 12.88 21.81 -9.23
CA LYS A 23 12.47 22.29 -7.90
C LYS A 23 11.38 21.45 -7.25
N ASP A 24 10.57 20.73 -8.02
CA ASP A 24 9.43 19.97 -7.48
C ASP A 24 9.54 18.44 -7.64
N LYS A 25 10.64 17.92 -8.17
CA LYS A 25 10.79 16.46 -8.32
C LYS A 25 11.17 15.83 -6.99
N ASN A 26 10.35 14.91 -6.49
CA ASN A 26 10.75 14.08 -5.36
C ASN A 26 11.90 13.16 -5.79
N LYS A 27 12.98 13.11 -4.99
CA LYS A 27 14.19 12.32 -5.26
C LYS A 27 13.93 10.83 -5.45
N PHE A 28 12.80 10.31 -4.96
CA PHE A 28 12.43 8.90 -5.02
C PHE A 28 11.47 8.54 -6.16
N GLU A 29 10.88 9.52 -6.85
CA GLU A 29 10.02 9.23 -8.01
C GLU A 29 10.83 8.73 -9.21
N LEU A 30 10.26 7.75 -9.92
CA LEU A 30 10.77 7.34 -11.22
C LEU A 30 10.52 8.42 -12.27
N ASP A 31 11.48 8.62 -13.18
CA ASP A 31 11.29 9.53 -14.31
C ASP A 31 10.23 9.00 -15.28
N ASN A 32 9.33 9.87 -15.70
CA ASN A 32 8.22 9.50 -16.57
C ASN A 32 8.61 9.59 -18.05
N TYR A 33 8.62 8.43 -18.70
CA TYR A 33 8.91 8.29 -20.13
C TYR A 33 7.69 7.84 -20.94
N ASP A 34 6.47 8.08 -20.43
CA ASP A 34 5.23 7.64 -21.09
C ASP A 34 4.98 8.31 -22.44
N TYR A 35 5.70 9.40 -22.78
CA TYR A 35 5.68 9.96 -24.13
C TYR A 35 6.24 9.01 -25.21
N TYR A 36 6.92 7.92 -24.83
CA TYR A 36 7.32 6.83 -25.73
C TYR A 36 6.29 5.69 -25.82
N LYS A 37 5.18 5.73 -25.07
CA LYS A 37 4.10 4.74 -25.21
C LYS A 37 3.37 4.90 -26.56
N PRO A 38 2.87 3.79 -27.15
CA PRO A 38 2.89 2.41 -26.63
C PRO A 38 4.14 1.61 -27.00
N LYS A 39 5.14 2.22 -27.64
CA LYS A 39 6.34 1.50 -28.10
C LYS A 39 7.33 1.19 -26.99
N LEU A 40 7.30 1.94 -25.88
CA LEU A 40 8.13 1.68 -24.70
C LEU A 40 7.96 0.24 -24.20
N VAL A 41 9.07 -0.45 -23.92
CA VAL A 41 9.03 -1.83 -23.43
C VAL A 41 8.27 -1.94 -22.10
N ASP A 42 7.45 -2.98 -22.00
CA ASP A 42 6.47 -3.14 -20.93
C ASP A 42 7.09 -3.18 -19.52
N ASP A 43 8.33 -3.69 -19.40
CA ASP A 43 9.06 -3.84 -18.14
C ASP A 43 10.00 -2.66 -17.82
N PHE A 44 9.90 -1.55 -18.57
CA PHE A 44 10.77 -0.38 -18.42
C PHE A 44 10.81 0.16 -16.98
N TYR A 45 9.64 0.39 -16.36
CA TYR A 45 9.59 0.96 -15.00
C TYR A 45 10.08 -0.02 -13.93
N LEU A 46 9.98 -1.34 -14.16
CA LEU A 46 10.59 -2.33 -13.29
C LEU A 46 12.12 -2.23 -13.34
N LYS A 47 12.68 -2.13 -14.54
CA LYS A 47 14.12 -1.99 -14.74
C LYS A 47 14.65 -0.67 -14.17
N GLN A 48 13.93 0.43 -14.38
CA GLN A 48 14.27 1.73 -13.81
C GLN A 48 14.26 1.70 -12.27
N PHE A 49 13.25 1.08 -11.66
CA PHE A 49 13.19 0.90 -10.21
C PHE A 49 14.39 0.09 -9.69
N ILE A 50 14.75 -1.01 -10.35
CA ILE A 50 15.90 -1.84 -9.99
C ILE A 50 17.22 -1.05 -10.14
N SER A 51 17.38 -0.28 -11.21
CA SER A 51 18.54 0.60 -11.40
C SER A 51 18.68 1.58 -10.23
N ASN A 52 17.59 2.28 -9.90
CA ASN A 52 17.59 3.24 -8.81
C ASN A 52 17.94 2.57 -7.48
N LEU A 53 17.32 1.42 -7.20
CA LEU A 53 17.53 0.64 -5.98
C LEU A 53 18.98 0.16 -5.82
N LEU A 54 19.58 -0.36 -6.89
CA LEU A 54 20.91 -0.97 -6.83
C LEU A 54 22.04 0.03 -6.99
N PHE A 55 21.85 1.08 -7.78
CA PHE A 55 22.96 1.91 -8.27
C PHE A 55 22.81 3.39 -7.97
N ASP A 56 21.61 3.96 -8.05
CA ASP A 56 21.47 5.43 -8.06
C ASP A 56 21.17 6.02 -6.67
N ILE A 57 20.47 5.26 -5.82
CA ILE A 57 20.10 5.71 -4.47
C ILE A 57 21.21 5.38 -3.48
N ASP A 58 21.56 6.34 -2.62
CA ASP A 58 22.46 6.09 -1.50
C ASP A 58 21.92 4.97 -0.60
N ILE A 59 22.77 4.03 -0.19
CA ILE A 59 22.36 2.88 0.61
C ILE A 59 21.59 3.28 1.89
N LEU A 60 21.92 4.41 2.50
CA LEU A 60 21.25 4.94 3.69
C LEU A 60 19.79 5.34 3.42
N ASN A 61 19.48 5.69 2.17
CA ASN A 61 18.15 6.13 1.73
C ASN A 61 17.34 5.01 1.08
N VAL A 62 17.86 3.78 0.95
CA VAL A 62 17.15 2.66 0.30
C VAL A 62 15.86 2.32 1.04
N ARG A 63 15.85 2.37 2.37
CA ARG A 63 14.63 2.11 3.16
C ARG A 63 13.57 3.17 2.89
N GLU A 64 13.94 4.45 2.95
CA GLU A 64 13.03 5.56 2.66
C GLU A 64 12.47 5.49 1.23
N PHE A 65 13.29 5.09 0.27
CA PHE A 65 12.86 4.87 -1.11
C PHE A 65 11.78 3.78 -1.22
N LEU A 66 11.97 2.63 -0.55
CA LEU A 66 10.99 1.55 -0.53
C LEU A 66 9.68 1.97 0.16
N GLU A 67 9.79 2.64 1.30
CA GLU A 67 8.64 3.16 2.07
C GLU A 67 7.86 4.20 1.25
N PHE A 68 8.54 5.13 0.59
CA PHE A 68 7.91 6.11 -0.29
C PHE A 68 7.10 5.45 -1.39
N HIS A 69 7.65 4.43 -2.05
CA HIS A 69 6.94 3.71 -3.10
C HIS A 69 5.73 2.93 -2.57
N TYR A 70 5.87 2.27 -1.43
CA TYR A 70 4.78 1.54 -0.79
C TYR A 70 3.63 2.46 -0.39
N ASP A 71 3.93 3.59 0.25
CA ASP A 71 2.92 4.52 0.77
C ASP A 71 2.17 5.30 -0.34
N ASN A 72 2.75 5.41 -1.53
CA ASN A 72 2.22 6.24 -2.61
C ASN A 72 1.85 5.47 -3.89
N CYS A 73 2.02 4.14 -3.91
CA CYS A 73 1.55 3.33 -5.03
C CYS A 73 0.03 3.14 -5.01
N LYS A 74 -0.54 2.71 -6.14
CA LYS A 74 -1.99 2.48 -6.24
C LYS A 74 -2.44 1.22 -5.50
N ASP A 75 -1.57 0.23 -5.45
CA ASP A 75 -1.87 -1.11 -4.93
C ASP A 75 -0.65 -1.64 -4.14
N PRO A 76 -0.63 -1.42 -2.81
CA PRO A 76 0.47 -1.84 -1.95
C PRO A 76 0.71 -3.35 -1.94
N ASP A 77 -0.35 -4.16 -2.03
CA ASP A 77 -0.23 -5.62 -2.05
C ASP A 77 0.45 -6.09 -3.35
N ASN A 78 0.05 -5.53 -4.49
CA ASN A 78 0.71 -5.81 -5.76
C ASN A 78 2.15 -5.28 -5.80
N PHE A 79 2.42 -4.12 -5.18
CA PHE A 79 3.79 -3.64 -5.00
C PHE A 79 4.64 -4.65 -4.23
N LEU A 80 4.18 -5.13 -3.06
CA LEU A 80 4.91 -6.13 -2.27
C LEU A 80 5.17 -7.42 -3.06
N ASN A 81 4.17 -7.92 -3.80
CA ASN A 81 4.33 -9.09 -4.67
C ASN A 81 5.39 -8.86 -5.76
N VAL A 82 5.42 -7.67 -6.39
CA VAL A 82 6.44 -7.35 -7.39
C VAL A 82 7.82 -7.23 -6.75
N ILE A 83 7.93 -6.65 -5.56
CA ILE A 83 9.19 -6.58 -4.83
C ILE A 83 9.72 -7.99 -4.53
N GLU A 84 8.89 -8.86 -3.95
CA GLU A 84 9.25 -10.22 -3.56
C GLU A 84 9.62 -11.10 -4.76
N PHE A 85 8.74 -11.19 -5.76
CA PHE A 85 8.90 -12.18 -6.82
C PHE A 85 9.77 -11.69 -7.98
N LYS A 86 9.84 -10.38 -8.23
CA LYS A 86 10.55 -9.83 -9.40
C LYS A 86 11.78 -9.03 -9.01
N VAL A 87 11.64 -7.95 -8.23
CA VAL A 87 12.77 -7.06 -7.91
C VAL A 87 13.84 -7.83 -7.16
N LEU A 88 13.48 -8.57 -6.12
CA LEU A 88 14.42 -9.35 -5.32
C LEU A 88 15.12 -10.43 -6.18
N THR A 89 14.35 -11.18 -6.98
CA THR A 89 14.87 -12.24 -7.86
C THR A 89 15.86 -11.68 -8.88
N ILE A 90 15.46 -10.64 -9.62
CA ILE A 90 16.30 -10.01 -10.64
C ILE A 90 17.54 -9.37 -10.01
N SER A 91 17.40 -8.71 -8.85
CA SER A 91 18.53 -8.09 -8.17
C SER A 91 19.57 -9.12 -7.72
N LYS A 92 19.12 -10.26 -7.18
CA LYS A 92 20.02 -11.38 -6.82
C LYS A 92 20.74 -11.93 -8.05
N ASP A 93 20.03 -12.10 -9.16
CA ASP A 93 20.61 -12.54 -10.43
C ASP A 93 21.67 -11.56 -10.95
N ILE A 94 21.40 -10.25 -10.89
CA ILE A 94 22.34 -9.18 -11.26
C ILE A 94 23.63 -9.29 -10.47
N ILE A 95 23.52 -9.46 -9.15
CA ILE A 95 24.69 -9.54 -8.25
C ILE A 95 25.46 -10.85 -8.45
N ALA A 96 24.76 -11.96 -8.73
CA ALA A 96 25.38 -13.26 -8.96
C ALA A 96 26.18 -13.29 -10.28
N ASN A 97 25.66 -12.63 -11.32
CA ASN A 97 26.26 -12.57 -12.65
C ASN A 97 27.04 -11.26 -12.91
N ALA A 98 27.41 -10.55 -11.85
CA ALA A 98 28.18 -9.31 -11.93
C ALA A 98 29.53 -9.55 -12.63
N GLN A 99 29.74 -8.91 -13.78
CA GLN A 99 30.95 -9.06 -14.58
C GLN A 99 31.20 -7.81 -15.41
N GLU A 100 32.47 -7.42 -15.55
CA GLU A 100 32.85 -6.33 -16.44
C GLU A 100 32.68 -6.77 -17.91
N LEU A 101 31.65 -6.24 -18.56
CA LEU A 101 31.46 -6.41 -20.00
C LEU A 101 32.29 -5.36 -20.77
N PHE A 102 33.16 -5.83 -21.68
CA PHE A 102 33.90 -4.97 -22.61
C PHE A 102 33.22 -4.96 -23.98
N GLY A 103 32.78 -3.78 -24.41
CA GLY A 103 32.08 -3.57 -25.67
C GLY A 103 30.58 -3.33 -25.48
N HIS A 104 30.12 -2.11 -25.78
CA HIS A 104 28.69 -1.84 -25.94
C HIS A 104 28.24 -2.44 -27.27
N GLN A 105 27.53 -3.56 -27.24
CA GLN A 105 26.78 -4.02 -28.40
C GLN A 105 25.47 -3.25 -28.44
N GLY A 106 25.33 -2.38 -29.45
CA GLY A 106 24.05 -1.74 -29.77
C GLY A 106 23.02 -2.76 -30.24
N TYR A 107 21.77 -2.33 -30.37
CA TYR A 107 20.71 -3.17 -30.89
C TYR A 107 20.80 -3.30 -32.41
N TYR A 108 20.42 -4.47 -32.92
CA TYR A 108 20.33 -4.70 -34.36
C TYR A 108 19.28 -3.77 -34.98
N GLY A 109 19.67 -2.99 -35.98
CA GLY A 109 18.75 -2.07 -36.66
C GLY A 109 18.28 -0.88 -35.81
N GLN A 110 19.04 -0.49 -34.78
CA GLN A 110 18.64 0.58 -33.87
C GLN A 110 18.56 1.96 -34.54
N ILE A 111 17.50 2.70 -34.23
CA ILE A 111 17.35 4.13 -34.50
C ILE A 111 17.56 4.85 -33.18
N LYS A 112 18.57 5.73 -33.11
CA LYS A 112 18.84 6.52 -31.90
C LYS A 112 17.73 7.54 -31.67
N LEU A 113 17.26 7.61 -30.44
CA LEU A 113 16.35 8.63 -29.93
C LEU A 113 17.11 9.48 -28.89
N GLU A 114 16.42 10.45 -28.29
CA GLU A 114 16.98 11.25 -27.20
C GLU A 114 17.13 10.40 -25.92
N ASP A 115 17.99 10.84 -25.00
CA ASP A 115 18.12 10.29 -23.64
C ASP A 115 18.58 8.83 -23.53
N ASP A 116 19.45 8.44 -24.45
CA ASP A 116 19.98 7.08 -24.61
C ASP A 116 18.91 6.03 -24.94
N PHE A 117 17.74 6.48 -25.40
CA PHE A 117 16.72 5.61 -25.96
C PHE A 117 17.04 5.22 -27.40
N VAL A 118 16.55 4.06 -27.78
CA VAL A 118 16.65 3.55 -29.15
C VAL A 118 15.34 2.88 -29.53
N GLU A 119 14.90 3.08 -30.76
CA GLU A 119 13.85 2.26 -31.37
C GLU A 119 14.51 1.09 -32.11
N THR A 120 14.09 -0.13 -31.80
CA THR A 120 14.56 -1.36 -32.44
C THR A 120 13.40 -2.34 -32.50
N GLU A 121 13.19 -2.98 -33.64
CA GLU A 121 12.14 -4.00 -33.81
C GLU A 121 10.73 -3.52 -33.37
N GLY A 122 10.42 -2.23 -33.60
CA GLY A 122 9.14 -1.62 -33.23
C GLY A 122 8.94 -1.36 -31.73
N LYS A 123 9.99 -1.54 -30.91
CA LYS A 123 9.99 -1.25 -29.47
C LYS A 123 11.03 -0.20 -29.12
N ILE A 124 10.75 0.60 -28.12
CA ILE A 124 11.65 1.60 -27.57
C ILE A 124 12.29 1.06 -26.30
N LYS A 125 13.63 1.00 -26.29
CA LYS A 125 14.48 0.52 -25.20
C LYS A 125 15.45 1.63 -24.75
N CYS A 126 16.04 1.48 -23.57
CA CYS A 126 17.05 2.39 -23.06
C CYS A 126 18.20 1.57 -22.47
N TYR A 127 19.38 1.68 -23.06
CA TYR A 127 20.51 0.81 -22.76
C TYR A 127 20.90 0.81 -21.27
N LYS A 128 20.83 1.98 -20.62
CA LYS A 128 21.15 2.15 -19.20
C LYS A 128 20.23 1.37 -18.25
N TYR A 129 19.06 0.92 -18.73
CA TYR A 129 18.10 0.14 -17.95
C TYR A 129 18.02 -1.33 -18.39
N ASP A 130 18.92 -1.79 -19.26
CA ASP A 130 18.93 -3.19 -19.66
C ASP A 130 19.76 -4.06 -18.72
N ILE A 131 19.31 -5.31 -18.54
CA ILE A 131 19.94 -6.26 -17.62
C ILE A 131 21.45 -6.46 -17.87
N PRO A 132 21.95 -6.56 -19.12
CA PRO A 132 23.39 -6.63 -19.36
C PRO A 132 24.16 -5.41 -18.83
N PHE A 133 23.57 -4.21 -18.91
CA PHE A 133 24.16 -3.01 -18.33
C PHE A 133 24.19 -3.07 -16.80
N PHE A 134 23.19 -3.69 -16.17
CA PHE A 134 23.20 -3.93 -14.73
C PHE A 134 24.29 -4.93 -14.31
N TYR A 135 24.52 -6.01 -15.06
CA TYR A 135 25.64 -6.93 -14.81
C TYR A 135 26.98 -6.20 -14.87
N HIS A 136 27.17 -5.36 -15.89
CA HIS A 136 28.35 -4.53 -16.03
C HIS A 136 28.50 -3.54 -14.88
N SER A 137 27.43 -2.80 -14.55
CA SER A 137 27.44 -1.81 -13.46
C SER A 137 27.75 -2.45 -12.10
N ALA A 138 27.19 -3.63 -11.83
CA ALA A 138 27.49 -4.41 -10.64
C ALA A 138 28.93 -4.96 -10.64
N GLY A 139 29.48 -5.34 -11.80
CA GLY A 139 30.86 -5.82 -11.94
C GLY A 139 31.89 -4.70 -11.73
N VAL A 140 31.66 -3.53 -12.32
CA VAL A 140 32.55 -2.35 -12.19
C VAL A 140 32.52 -1.78 -10.78
N ARG A 141 31.35 -1.76 -10.12
CA ARG A 141 31.25 -1.39 -8.71
C ARG A 141 31.84 -2.52 -7.87
N LYS A 142 33.13 -2.42 -7.54
CA LYS A 142 33.91 -3.37 -6.69
C LYS A 142 33.40 -3.49 -5.24
N ASN A 143 32.14 -3.17 -4.96
CA ASN A 143 31.50 -3.23 -3.65
C ASN A 143 30.30 -4.19 -3.64
N LYS A 144 30.55 -5.46 -3.98
CA LYS A 144 29.54 -6.54 -3.90
C LYS A 144 28.87 -6.60 -2.52
N ALA A 145 29.60 -6.26 -1.45
CA ALA A 145 29.08 -6.21 -0.09
C ALA A 145 27.95 -5.19 0.07
N GLU A 146 28.09 -3.99 -0.52
CA GLU A 146 27.03 -2.98 -0.49
C GLU A 146 25.78 -3.43 -1.27
N LEU A 147 25.95 -4.04 -2.45
CA LEU A 147 24.83 -4.57 -3.21
C LEU A 147 24.09 -5.68 -2.45
N LEU A 148 24.82 -6.59 -1.80
CA LEU A 148 24.23 -7.59 -0.92
C LEU A 148 23.51 -6.94 0.27
N LYS A 149 24.05 -5.85 0.83
CA LYS A 149 23.39 -5.15 1.92
C LYS A 149 22.07 -4.50 1.49
N ARG A 150 21.95 -4.05 0.24
CA ARG A 150 20.67 -3.58 -0.33
C ARG A 150 19.66 -4.72 -0.41
N ILE A 151 20.08 -5.94 -0.73
CA ILE A 151 19.22 -7.14 -0.68
C ILE A 151 18.74 -7.41 0.76
N ASP A 152 19.62 -7.28 1.76
CA ASP A 152 19.22 -7.43 3.16
C ASP A 152 18.17 -6.39 3.57
N ILE A 153 18.32 -5.14 3.13
CA ILE A 153 17.34 -4.07 3.38
C ILE A 153 16.00 -4.43 2.73
N LEU A 154 16.01 -4.94 1.50
CA LEU A 154 14.81 -5.35 0.78
C LEU A 154 14.08 -6.51 1.49
N ASN A 155 14.82 -7.53 1.94
CA ASN A 155 14.25 -8.63 2.71
C ASN A 155 13.66 -8.14 4.04
N SER A 156 14.41 -7.32 4.79
CA SER A 156 13.94 -6.75 6.07
C SER A 156 12.68 -5.89 5.89
N PHE A 157 12.59 -5.17 4.77
CA PHE A 157 11.40 -4.39 4.42
C PHE A 157 10.19 -5.30 4.18
N LEU A 158 10.36 -6.37 3.39
CA LEU A 158 9.31 -7.37 3.14
C LEU A 158 8.87 -8.08 4.43
N GLU A 159 9.82 -8.57 5.23
CA GLU A 159 9.55 -9.23 6.51
C GLU A 159 8.74 -8.33 7.43
N LYS A 160 9.19 -7.07 7.62
CA LYS A 160 8.49 -6.09 8.46
C LYS A 160 7.04 -5.93 8.00
N LEU A 161 6.77 -5.75 6.71
CA LEU A 161 5.40 -5.50 6.25
C LEU A 161 4.53 -6.75 6.20
N LEU A 162 5.10 -7.91 5.88
CA LEU A 162 4.37 -9.18 5.86
C LEU A 162 4.07 -9.69 7.28
N ASP A 163 4.98 -9.49 8.24
CA ASP A 163 4.75 -9.85 9.64
C ASP A 163 3.88 -8.82 10.36
N VAL A 164 4.03 -7.52 10.09
CA VAL A 164 3.10 -6.50 10.59
C VAL A 164 1.69 -6.74 10.06
N ASN A 165 1.54 -7.19 8.80
CA ASN A 165 0.23 -7.60 8.28
C ASN A 165 -0.33 -8.87 8.93
N LYS A 166 0.48 -9.67 9.62
CA LYS A 166 0.00 -10.78 10.45
C LYS A 166 -0.32 -10.33 11.87
N GLU A 167 0.54 -9.53 12.51
CA GLU A 167 0.35 -9.07 13.90
C GLU A 167 -0.72 -7.97 14.04
N ILE A 168 -0.82 -7.03 13.10
CA ILE A 168 -1.85 -5.97 13.13
C ILE A 168 -3.23 -6.52 12.79
N LYS A 169 -3.32 -7.56 11.95
CA LYS A 169 -4.62 -8.20 11.65
C LYS A 169 -5.30 -8.77 12.89
N ASP A 170 -4.54 -9.08 13.94
CA ASP A 170 -5.06 -9.71 15.16
C ASP A 170 -5.03 -8.80 16.40
N ALA A 171 -4.43 -7.60 16.33
CA ALA A 171 -4.33 -6.70 17.49
C ALA A 171 -5.53 -5.72 17.56
N PRO A 172 -6.43 -5.82 18.56
CA PRO A 172 -7.58 -4.94 18.68
C PRO A 172 -7.17 -3.47 18.89
N LEU A 173 -7.90 -2.56 18.25
CA LEU A 173 -7.72 -1.12 18.41
C LEU A 173 -7.91 -0.70 19.87
N LYS A 174 -6.94 0.05 20.43
CA LYS A 174 -7.06 0.56 21.79
C LYS A 174 -8.10 1.67 21.84
N TRP A 175 -9.27 1.37 22.42
CA TRP A 175 -10.30 2.36 22.72
C TRP A 175 -10.01 3.00 24.07
N LEU A 176 -10.06 4.34 24.16
CA LEU A 176 -9.67 5.04 25.40
C LEU A 176 -10.85 5.33 26.34
N ALA A 177 -12.05 5.46 25.79
CA ALA A 177 -13.25 5.73 26.59
C ALA A 177 -13.87 4.43 27.14
N GLY A 178 -14.99 4.56 27.86
CA GLY A 178 -15.72 3.41 28.39
C GLY A 178 -16.47 2.63 27.31
N SER A 179 -16.91 1.43 27.68
CA SER A 179 -17.77 0.57 26.85
C SER A 179 -19.12 1.23 26.53
N ALA A 180 -19.56 2.14 27.38
CA ALA A 180 -20.80 2.89 27.18
C ALA A 180 -20.70 3.80 25.95
N GLN A 181 -19.63 4.60 25.86
CA GLN A 181 -19.37 5.47 24.71
C GLN A 181 -19.19 4.68 23.42
N LEU A 182 -18.40 3.60 23.47
CA LEU A 182 -18.16 2.76 22.29
C LEU A 182 -19.46 2.12 21.79
N GLY A 183 -20.22 1.48 22.67
CA GLY A 183 -21.46 0.81 22.30
C GLY A 183 -22.48 1.79 21.71
N PHE A 184 -22.59 2.99 22.29
CA PHE A 184 -23.46 4.03 21.74
C PHE A 184 -23.01 4.49 20.34
N ILE A 185 -21.73 4.82 20.16
CA ILE A 185 -21.20 5.28 18.86
C ILE A 185 -21.42 4.22 17.77
N ILE A 186 -21.08 2.96 18.06
CA ILE A 186 -21.31 1.85 17.11
C ILE A 186 -22.80 1.70 16.80
N SER A 187 -23.68 1.83 17.80
CA SER A 187 -25.12 1.78 17.55
C SER A 187 -25.60 2.89 16.61
N LYS A 188 -25.05 4.11 16.74
CA LYS A 188 -25.38 5.23 15.85
C LYS A 188 -24.83 5.06 14.45
N LEU A 189 -23.63 4.51 14.29
CA LEU A 189 -23.08 4.17 12.98
C LEU A 189 -23.98 3.14 12.26
N ILE A 190 -24.50 2.15 12.99
CA ILE A 190 -25.45 1.17 12.45
C ILE A 190 -26.78 1.82 12.07
N GLU A 191 -27.39 2.61 12.98
CA GLU A 191 -28.68 3.28 12.71
C GLU A 191 -28.62 4.22 11.50
N ASN A 192 -27.48 4.87 11.28
CA ASN A 192 -27.28 5.80 10.16
C ASN A 192 -26.73 5.13 8.89
N GLY A 193 -26.61 3.80 8.87
CA GLY A 193 -26.28 3.03 7.68
C GLY A 193 -24.80 2.96 7.32
N TYR A 194 -23.90 3.34 8.23
CA TYR A 194 -22.44 3.23 8.01
C TYR A 194 -21.90 1.82 8.29
N ILE A 195 -22.62 1.01 9.06
CA ILE A 195 -22.20 -0.35 9.45
C ILE A 195 -23.39 -1.30 9.33
N GLU A 196 -23.20 -2.42 8.63
CA GLU A 196 -24.15 -3.53 8.64
C GLU A 196 -23.94 -4.41 9.88
N PRO A 197 -24.95 -4.60 10.75
CA PRO A 197 -24.79 -5.41 11.93
C PRO A 197 -25.05 -6.89 11.63
N PRO A 198 -24.49 -7.83 12.44
CA PRO A 198 -24.86 -9.24 12.34
C PRO A 198 -26.34 -9.41 12.67
N THR A 199 -27.04 -10.21 11.87
CA THR A 199 -28.49 -10.41 11.99
C THR A 199 -28.84 -11.85 12.40
N THR A 200 -30.02 -12.04 12.98
CA THR A 200 -30.60 -13.36 13.26
C THR A 200 -32.08 -13.35 12.93
N GLN A 201 -32.63 -14.51 12.57
CA GLN A 201 -34.06 -14.62 12.31
C GLN A 201 -34.86 -14.51 13.61
N SER A 202 -35.84 -13.61 13.63
CA SER A 202 -36.78 -13.52 14.74
C SER A 202 -37.63 -14.79 14.83
N LYS A 203 -37.66 -15.37 16.04
CA LYS A 203 -38.38 -16.62 16.35
C LYS A 203 -39.71 -16.39 17.07
N ARG A 204 -40.12 -15.13 17.32
CA ARG A 204 -41.28 -14.80 18.18
C ARG A 204 -42.30 -13.86 17.52
N GLY A 205 -43.58 -14.16 17.76
CA GLY A 205 -44.73 -13.28 17.49
C GLY A 205 -44.90 -12.85 16.01
N ASP A 206 -45.52 -11.68 15.82
CA ASP A 206 -45.81 -11.06 14.51
C ASP A 206 -44.57 -10.71 13.67
N GLN A 207 -43.37 -10.94 14.21
CA GLN A 207 -42.09 -10.70 13.55
C GLN A 207 -41.40 -11.99 13.11
N LYS A 208 -42.04 -13.16 13.22
CA LYS A 208 -41.47 -14.45 12.83
C LYS A 208 -40.99 -14.42 11.37
N GLY A 209 -39.69 -14.65 11.16
CA GLY A 209 -39.06 -14.61 9.83
C GLY A 209 -38.40 -13.28 9.44
N LYS A 210 -38.57 -12.19 10.21
CA LYS A 210 -37.84 -10.93 9.99
C LYS A 210 -36.43 -11.01 10.58
N LEU A 211 -35.46 -10.37 9.92
CA LEU A 211 -34.10 -10.22 10.43
C LEU A 211 -34.08 -9.18 11.56
N LYS A 212 -33.55 -9.56 12.73
CA LYS A 212 -33.28 -8.65 13.84
C LYS A 212 -31.77 -8.64 14.12
N THR A 213 -31.25 -7.49 14.54
CA THR A 213 -29.85 -7.38 14.97
C THR A 213 -29.53 -8.35 16.10
N ASN A 214 -28.46 -9.11 15.93
CA ASN A 214 -27.92 -9.99 16.97
C ASN A 214 -26.91 -9.23 17.82
N HIS A 215 -27.40 -8.49 18.82
CA HIS A 215 -26.55 -7.66 19.68
C HIS A 215 -25.49 -8.44 20.49
N SER A 216 -25.67 -9.76 20.68
CA SER A 216 -24.64 -10.60 21.32
C SER A 216 -23.49 -10.92 20.38
N GLN A 217 -23.78 -11.21 19.10
CA GLN A 217 -22.72 -11.37 18.11
C GLN A 217 -22.03 -10.04 17.86
N LEU A 218 -22.79 -8.95 17.69
CA LEU A 218 -22.23 -7.61 17.51
C LEU A 218 -21.31 -7.20 18.68
N ALA A 219 -21.69 -7.50 19.92
CA ALA A 219 -20.83 -7.22 21.08
C ALA A 219 -19.51 -8.00 21.04
N ARG A 220 -19.53 -9.26 20.56
CA ARG A 220 -18.31 -10.05 20.37
C ARG A 220 -17.45 -9.47 19.26
N ASP A 221 -18.04 -9.12 18.12
CA ASP A 221 -17.31 -8.53 16.98
C ASP A 221 -16.64 -7.21 17.39
N VAL A 222 -17.34 -6.36 18.16
CA VAL A 222 -16.75 -5.11 18.68
C VAL A 222 -15.63 -5.38 19.69
N LEU A 223 -15.72 -6.40 20.54
CA LEU A 223 -14.64 -6.77 21.48
C LEU A 223 -13.45 -7.43 20.78
N THR A 224 -13.66 -8.05 19.62
CA THR A 224 -12.57 -8.51 18.74
C THR A 224 -11.87 -7.34 18.07
N ALA A 225 -12.62 -6.31 17.65
CA ALA A 225 -12.06 -5.14 16.99
C ALA A 225 -11.42 -4.13 17.95
N PHE A 226 -11.89 -4.04 19.21
CA PHE A 226 -11.48 -3.01 20.17
C PHE A 226 -11.09 -3.55 21.55
N LYS A 227 -9.99 -3.02 22.08
CA LYS A 227 -9.54 -3.21 23.46
C LYS A 227 -10.04 -2.06 24.32
N ILE A 228 -10.97 -2.34 25.23
CA ILE A 228 -11.61 -1.36 26.11
C ILE A 228 -11.00 -1.41 27.53
N PRO A 229 -10.64 -0.27 28.15
CA PRO A 229 -10.15 -0.22 29.52
C PRO A 229 -11.21 -0.69 30.52
N GLY A 230 -10.79 -1.44 31.55
CA GLY A 230 -11.65 -1.79 32.69
C GLY A 230 -12.63 -2.95 32.49
N GLN A 231 -12.32 -3.91 31.59
CA GLN A 231 -13.15 -5.10 31.28
C GLN A 231 -14.58 -4.74 30.82
N GLY A 232 -14.69 -4.20 29.61
CA GLY A 232 -15.97 -4.22 28.89
C GLY A 232 -16.39 -5.67 28.61
N SER A 233 -17.30 -6.22 29.40
CA SER A 233 -17.88 -7.54 29.12
C SER A 233 -18.85 -7.46 27.94
N GLU A 234 -19.05 -8.58 27.23
CA GLU A 234 -20.07 -8.71 26.18
C GLU A 234 -21.43 -8.21 26.69
N HIS A 235 -21.80 -8.57 27.92
CA HIS A 235 -23.05 -8.18 28.53
C HIS A 235 -23.17 -6.66 28.70
N THR A 236 -22.13 -5.98 29.18
CA THR A 236 -22.16 -4.53 29.38
C THR A 236 -22.26 -3.82 28.04
N LEU A 237 -21.47 -4.22 27.06
CA LEU A 237 -21.44 -3.60 25.75
C LEU A 237 -22.76 -3.80 24.99
N LYS A 238 -23.34 -5.00 25.07
CA LYS A 238 -24.64 -5.33 24.47
C LYS A 238 -25.76 -4.39 24.90
N ALA A 239 -25.75 -3.93 26.16
CA ALA A 239 -26.75 -2.98 26.63
C ALA A 239 -26.65 -1.65 25.88
N TYR A 240 -25.44 -1.16 25.61
CA TYR A 240 -25.25 0.09 24.88
C TYR A 240 -25.35 -0.07 23.36
N LEU A 241 -25.17 -1.27 22.82
CA LEU A 241 -25.37 -1.57 21.39
C LEU A 241 -26.85 -1.74 20.99
N ASN A 242 -27.73 -2.00 21.97
CA ASN A 242 -29.16 -2.08 21.73
C ASN A 242 -29.82 -0.71 21.93
N THR A 243 -30.31 -0.14 20.84
CA THR A 243 -30.90 1.20 20.79
C THR A 243 -32.23 1.30 21.53
N GLU A 244 -32.90 0.16 21.76
CA GLU A 244 -34.12 0.06 22.56
C GLU A 244 -33.82 -0.03 24.07
N SER A 245 -32.56 -0.12 24.49
CA SER A 245 -32.22 -0.30 25.90
C SER A 245 -32.21 1.04 26.65
N ILE A 246 -32.62 0.99 27.93
CA ILE A 246 -32.58 2.15 28.84
C ILE A 246 -31.17 2.74 28.90
N LYS A 247 -30.13 1.89 28.95
CA LYS A 247 -28.74 2.33 29.03
C LYS A 247 -28.28 3.08 27.77
N ASN A 248 -28.71 2.64 26.59
CA ASN A 248 -28.41 3.35 25.34
C ASN A 248 -29.14 4.71 25.29
N ILE A 249 -30.42 4.73 25.68
CA ILE A 249 -31.21 5.95 25.70
C ILE A 249 -30.62 6.98 26.67
N GLU A 250 -30.21 6.56 27.87
CA GLU A 250 -29.61 7.43 28.88
C GLU A 250 -28.30 8.05 28.41
N ILE A 251 -27.38 7.23 27.86
CA ILE A 251 -26.12 7.78 27.36
C ILE A 251 -26.35 8.65 26.12
N GLY A 252 -27.32 8.32 25.28
CA GLY A 252 -27.71 9.14 24.14
C GLY A 252 -28.13 10.55 24.53
N LYS A 253 -28.85 10.72 25.64
CA LYS A 253 -29.17 12.06 26.17
C LYS A 253 -27.91 12.87 26.47
N SER A 254 -26.89 12.23 27.06
CA SER A 254 -25.61 12.90 27.34
C SER A 254 -24.88 13.28 26.05
N PHE A 255 -24.79 12.39 25.06
CA PHE A 255 -24.17 12.70 23.77
C PHE A 255 -24.89 13.84 23.04
N HIS A 256 -26.22 13.81 23.00
CA HIS A 256 -27.03 14.87 22.39
C HIS A 256 -26.89 16.21 23.12
N ALA A 257 -26.87 16.21 24.45
CA ALA A 257 -26.63 17.43 25.24
C ALA A 257 -25.24 18.05 24.97
N ASN A 258 -24.28 17.24 24.53
CA ASN A 258 -22.94 17.68 24.14
C ASN A 258 -22.78 17.89 22.62
N GLY A 259 -23.88 17.93 21.86
CA GLY A 259 -23.87 18.27 20.44
C GLY A 259 -23.37 17.15 19.51
N PHE A 260 -23.30 15.90 19.98
CA PHE A 260 -22.97 14.78 19.10
C PHE A 260 -24.10 14.50 18.11
N LEU A 261 -23.79 14.63 16.82
CA LEU A 261 -24.68 14.37 15.71
C LEU A 261 -23.91 13.57 14.66
N LEU A 262 -24.57 12.54 14.12
CA LEU A 262 -24.06 11.74 13.01
C LEU A 262 -25.09 11.84 11.89
N PRO A 263 -24.74 12.35 10.70
CA PRO A 263 -25.67 12.42 9.57
C PRO A 263 -26.04 11.01 9.07
N ASN A 264 -27.12 10.86 8.32
CA ASN A 264 -27.40 9.60 7.66
C ASN A 264 -26.48 9.43 6.46
N HIS A 265 -25.94 8.23 6.22
CA HIS A 265 -25.14 7.95 5.02
C HIS A 265 -25.90 8.30 3.74
N LYS A 266 -27.22 8.09 3.72
CA LYS A 266 -28.07 8.37 2.56
C LYS A 266 -28.31 9.85 2.28
N ASP A 267 -28.00 10.73 3.23
CA ASP A 267 -28.16 12.18 3.08
C ASP A 267 -26.89 12.86 2.54
N LEU A 268 -25.81 12.09 2.32
CA LEU A 268 -24.51 12.58 1.85
C LEU A 268 -24.26 12.34 0.35
N ASP A 269 -25.14 11.55 -0.30
CA ASP A 269 -25.16 11.28 -1.75
C ASP A 269 -26.19 12.19 -2.45
#